data_AF-A0A815UVT3-F1
#
_entry.id   AF-A0A815UVT3-F1
#
_cell.length_a   1.000
_cell.length_b   1.000
_cell.length_c   1.000
_cell.angle_alpha   90.00
_cell.angle_beta   90.00
_cell.angle_gamma   90.00
#
_symmetry.space_group_name_H-M   'P 1'
#
loop_
_entity.id
_entity.type
_entity.pdbx_description
1 polymer ?
#
loop_
_entity_poly.entity_id
_entity_poly.type
_entity_poly.pdbx_seq_one_letter_code
_entity_poly.pdbx_strand_id
1 'polypeptide(L)' 'MYQQLYVLLIIILCICGDCQLEQSFGIDFDRNTFIKDGKPFQYISGSIHMYRMPREYWNDRLEKMWAAGLNAIQT' A
#
# COMPACT_ATOMS: atom_id res chain seq x y z
N MET A 1 -18.17 -19.31 -32.66
CA MET A 1 -18.37 -17.95 -32.10
C MET A 1 -18.02 -17.89 -30.61
N TYR A 2 -18.66 -18.67 -29.73
CA TYR A 2 -18.34 -18.67 -28.28
C TYR A 2 -16.92 -19.12 -27.92
N GLN A 3 -16.36 -20.08 -28.66
CA GLN A 3 -15.00 -20.61 -28.41
C GLN A 3 -13.89 -19.58 -28.67
N GLN A 4 -14.05 -18.71 -29.68
CA GLN A 4 -13.12 -17.61 -29.92
C GLN A 4 -13.15 -16.54 -28.83
N LEU A 5 -14.32 -16.31 -28.21
CA LEU A 5 -14.47 -15.37 -27.10
C LEU A 5 -13.74 -15.85 -25.84
N TYR A 6 -13.80 -17.15 -25.55
CA TYR A 6 -13.12 -17.76 -24.39
C TYR A 6 -11.60 -17.72 -24.53
N VAL A 7 -11.08 -17.97 -25.73
CA VAL A 7 -9.64 -17.86 -26.03
C VAL A 7 -9.14 -16.43 -25.83
N LEU A 8 -9.91 -15.43 -26.29
CA LEU A 8 -9.58 -14.02 -26.10
C LEU A 8 -9.55 -13.61 -24.62
N LEU A 9 -10.49 -14.12 -23.81
CA LEU A 9 -10.53 -13.89 -22.36
C LEU A 9 -9.30 -14.50 -21.66
N ILE A 10 -8.89 -15.71 -22.03
CA ILE A 10 -7.70 -16.37 -21.47
C ILE A 10 -6.44 -15.58 -21.84
N ILE A 11 -6.33 -15.09 -23.08
CA ILE A 11 -5.20 -14.26 -23.52
C ILE A 11 -5.13 -12.95 -22.71
N ILE A 12 -6.26 -12.29 -22.48
CA ILE A 12 -6.32 -11.05 -21.66
C ILE A 12 -5.91 -11.33 -20.21
N LEU A 13 -6.37 -12.43 -19.62
CA LEU A 13 -5.99 -12.85 -18.26
C LEU A 13 -4.50 -13.19 -18.15
N CYS A 14 -3.91 -13.84 -19.16
CA CYS A 14 -2.48 -14.14 -19.20
C CYS A 14 -1.61 -12.89 -19.37
N ILE A 15 -2.01 -11.92 -20.20
CA ILE A 15 -1.28 -10.65 -20.39
C ILE A 15 -1.36 -9.76 -19.13
N CYS A 16 -2.43 -9.88 -18.34
CA CYS A 16 -2.61 -9.14 -17.09
C CYS A 16 -1.85 -9.75 -15.90
N GLY A 17 -1.30 -10.98 -16.05
CA GLY A 17 -0.77 -11.78 -14.93
C GLY A 17 0.55 -11.30 -14.31
N ASP A 18 1.34 -10.51 -15.04
CA ASP A 18 2.73 -10.19 -14.65
C ASP A 18 2.91 -8.75 -14.13
N CYS A 19 2.06 -8.31 -13.19
CA CYS A 19 2.36 -7.15 -12.35
C CYS A 19 2.54 -7.60 -10.90
N GLN A 20 3.57 -8.39 -10.63
CA GLN A 20 4.01 -8.64 -9.27
C GLN A 20 4.74 -7.38 -8.77
N LEU A 21 3.99 -6.45 -8.18
CA LEU A 21 4.58 -5.45 -7.31
C LEU A 21 5.02 -6.18 -6.04
N GLU A 22 6.26 -6.69 -6.03
CA GLU A 22 6.82 -7.38 -4.88
C GLU A 22 6.83 -6.42 -3.69
N GLN A 23 6.01 -6.73 -2.68
CA GLN A 23 5.91 -5.92 -1.46
C GLN A 23 7.25 -5.97 -0.74
N SER A 24 7.97 -4.86 -0.75
CA SER A 24 9.32 -4.79 -0.22
C SER A 24 9.54 -3.50 0.54
N PHE A 25 10.31 -3.57 1.61
CA PHE A 25 10.76 -2.40 2.37
C PHE A 25 12.23 -2.57 2.70
N GLY A 26 13.05 -1.62 2.28
CA GLY A 26 14.49 -1.66 2.41
C GLY A 26 15.09 -0.30 2.71
N ILE A 27 16.39 -0.28 2.98
CA ILE A 27 17.18 0.92 3.22
C ILE A 27 18.22 1.02 2.11
N ASP A 28 18.20 2.13 1.38
CA ASP A 28 19.25 2.52 0.43
C ASP A 28 20.25 3.40 1.21
N PHE A 29 21.36 2.79 1.62
CA PHE A 29 22.40 3.47 2.40
C PHE A 29 23.17 4.50 1.58
N ASP A 30 23.32 4.29 0.27
CA ASP A 30 24.04 5.22 -0.62
C ASP A 30 23.24 6.50 -0.82
N ARG A 31 21.91 6.39 -0.93
CA ARG A 31 20.99 7.54 -1.08
C ARG A 31 20.35 7.99 0.23
N ASN A 32 20.73 7.39 1.36
CA ASN A 32 20.18 7.68 2.69
C ASN A 32 18.64 7.77 2.71
N THR A 33 17.96 6.80 2.07
CA THR A 33 16.51 6.84 1.83
C THR A 33 15.91 5.44 2.01
N PHE A 34 14.64 5.36 2.45
CA PHE A 34 13.92 4.09 2.45
C PHE A 34 13.43 3.76 1.04
N ILE A 35 13.38 2.48 0.70
CA ILE A 35 12.80 1.99 -0.55
C ILE A 35 11.58 1.17 -0.20
N LYS A 36 10.43 1.50 -0.80
CA LYS A 36 9.20 0.73 -0.71
C LYS A 36 8.77 0.33 -2.12
N ASP A 37 8.62 -0.97 -2.37
CA ASP A 37 8.16 -1.51 -3.66
C ASP A 37 8.99 -0.98 -4.85
N GLY A 38 10.31 -0.95 -4.67
CA GLY A 38 11.28 -0.46 -5.66
C GLY A 38 11.35 1.07 -5.82
N LYS A 39 10.61 1.86 -5.02
CA LYS A 39 10.56 3.33 -5.12
C LYS A 39 11.07 4.01 -3.85
N PRO A 40 11.73 5.17 -3.94
CA PRO A 40 12.05 5.99 -2.77
C PRO A 40 10.81 6.30 -1.94
N PHE A 41 10.94 6.16 -0.63
CA PHE A 41 9.84 6.29 0.32
C PHE A 41 10.26 7.13 1.52
N GLN A 42 9.35 8.00 1.95
CA GLN A 42 9.44 8.77 3.18
C GLN A 42 8.16 8.55 3.98
N TYR A 43 8.29 8.08 5.22
CA TYR A 43 7.14 8.06 6.11
C TYR A 43 6.93 9.44 6.75
N ILE A 44 5.69 9.89 6.77
CA ILE A 44 5.19 11.01 7.55
C ILE A 44 4.24 10.37 8.56
N SER A 45 4.69 10.28 9.81
CA SER A 45 4.04 9.45 10.85
C SER A 45 3.51 10.29 12.01
N GLY A 46 2.44 9.80 12.63
CA GLY A 46 1.88 10.32 13.86
C GLY A 46 1.65 9.22 14.88
N SER A 47 1.77 9.56 16.17
CA SER A 47 1.58 8.62 17.27
C SER A 47 0.13 8.55 17.70
N ILE A 48 -0.43 7.36 17.75
CA ILE A 48 -1.80 7.09 18.22
C ILE A 48 -1.78 5.80 19.03
N HIS A 49 -2.02 5.91 20.34
CA HIS A 49 -2.10 4.72 21.20
C HIS A 49 -3.52 4.17 21.18
N MET A 50 -3.72 3.05 20.51
CA MET A 50 -5.04 2.43 20.32
C MET A 50 -5.77 2.15 21.64
N TYR A 51 -5.02 1.79 22.68
CA TYR A 51 -5.56 1.51 24.02
C TYR A 51 -6.11 2.74 24.77
N ARG A 52 -5.81 3.97 24.31
CA ARG A 52 -6.31 5.19 24.94
C ARG A 52 -7.67 5.64 24.39
N MET A 53 -8.23 4.90 23.41
CA MET A 53 -9.48 5.28 22.76
C MET A 53 -10.39 4.06 22.52
N PRO A 54 -11.71 4.20 22.72
CA PRO A 54 -12.67 3.17 22.33
C PRO A 54 -12.54 2.80 20.84
N ARG A 55 -12.71 1.52 20.52
CA ARG A 55 -12.54 0.97 19.16
C ARG A 55 -13.42 1.65 18.11
N GLU A 56 -14.62 2.08 18.49
CA GLU A 56 -15.57 2.79 17.63
C GLU A 56 -14.99 4.10 17.05
N TYR A 57 -14.02 4.73 17.73
CA TYR A 57 -13.37 5.94 17.24
C TYR A 57 -12.13 5.70 16.39
N TRP A 58 -11.60 4.48 16.30
CA TRP A 58 -10.33 4.24 15.62
C TRP A 58 -10.39 4.68 14.16
N ASN A 59 -11.42 4.30 13.42
CA ASN A 59 -11.57 4.69 12.01
C ASN A 59 -11.62 6.22 11.84
N ASP A 60 -12.41 6.92 12.66
CA ASP A 60 -12.47 8.40 12.63
C ASP A 60 -11.08 9.04 12.84
N ARG A 61 -10.28 8.50 13.77
CA ARG A 61 -8.93 9.03 14.04
C ARG A 61 -7.97 8.73 12.89
N LEU A 62 -8.03 7.52 12.35
CA LEU A 62 -7.19 7.10 11.21
C LEU A 62 -7.50 7.92 9.96
N GLU A 63 -8.78 8.18 9.68
CA GLU A 63 -9.22 9.02 8.56
C GLU A 63 -8.73 10.47 8.72
N LYS A 64 -8.82 11.04 9.93
CA LYS A 64 -8.30 12.38 10.21
C LYS A 64 -6.77 12.45 10.07
N MET A 65 -6.06 11.41 10.49
CA MET A 65 -4.60 11.32 10.32
C MET A 65 -4.23 11.25 8.84
N TRP A 66 -4.92 10.42 8.05
CA TRP A 66 -4.76 10.37 6.61
C TRP A 66 -5.05 11.72 5.94
N ALA A 67 -6.17 12.36 6.30
CA ALA A 67 -6.54 13.68 5.79
C ALA A 67 -5.53 14.78 6.16
N ALA A 68 -4.80 14.61 7.26
CA ALA A 68 -3.69 15.49 7.65
C ALA A 68 -2.40 15.23 6.87
N GLY A 69 -2.38 14.26 5.95
CA GLY A 69 -1.22 13.93 5.10
C GLY A 69 -0.29 12.86 5.67
N LEU A 70 -0.70 12.15 6.73
CA LEU A 70 0.08 11.06 7.29
C LEU A 70 -0.07 9.79 6.42
N ASN A 71 1.05 9.10 6.19
CA ASN A 71 1.08 7.86 5.42
C ASN A 71 1.53 6.64 6.25
N ALA A 72 1.83 6.87 7.53
CA ALA A 72 2.22 5.86 8.51
C ALA A 72 1.73 6.26 9.90
N ILE A 73 1.67 5.26 10.79
CA ILE A 73 1.23 5.41 12.17
C ILE A 73 2.24 4.74 13.10
N GLN A 74 2.50 5.38 14.24
CA GLN A 74 3.21 4.79 15.37
C GLN A 74 2.21 4.52 16.50
N THR A 75 2.23 3.33 17.10
CA THR A 75 1.35 2.97 18.24
C THR A 75 2.09 2.19 19.31
#